data_AF-A0A367LW17-F1
#
_entry.id   AF-A0A367LW17-F1
#
_cell.length_a   1.000
_cell.length_b   1.000
_cell.length_c   1.000
_cell.angle_alpha   90.00
_cell.angle_beta   90.00
_cell.angle_gamma   90.00
#
_symmetry.space_group_name_H-M   'P 1'
#
loop_
_entity.id
_entity.type
_entity.pdbx_description
1 polymer ?
#
loop_
_entity_poly.entity_id
_entity_poly.type
_entity_poly.pdbx_seq_one_letter_code
_entity_poly.pdbx_strand_id
1 'polypeptide(L)'
;DDFVFQITQEEFLDFMFEDLELPNLVKRHITGTDTFKTVRAGISNDGNPSRINIVRTLRSAHARRIALSGGSRAKLRAALKELERIKREEPDNLGDIQELELEIAKLRASIDRVPFLV
;
A
#
# COMPACT_ATOMS: atom_id res chain seq x y z
N ASP A 1 60.82 -41.64 20.90
CA ASP A 1 59.57 -40.87 20.86
C ASP A 1 59.74 -39.70 19.91
N ASP A 2 59.21 -39.84 18.70
CA ASP A 2 59.08 -38.74 17.74
C ASP A 2 57.62 -38.30 17.74
N PHE A 3 57.35 -37.16 18.37
CA PHE A 3 56.05 -36.50 18.31
C PHE A 3 55.90 -35.83 16.95
N VAL A 4 55.16 -36.47 16.05
CA VAL A 4 54.73 -35.85 14.78
C VAL A 4 53.45 -35.09 15.06
N PHE A 5 53.53 -33.76 15.06
CA PHE A 5 52.35 -32.91 15.18
C PHE A 5 51.52 -33.00 13.89
N GLN A 6 50.29 -33.49 14.00
CA GLN A 6 49.31 -33.42 12.91
C GLN A 6 48.57 -32.09 13.05
N ILE A 7 49.08 -31.07 12.36
CA ILE A 7 48.42 -29.77 12.28
C ILE A 7 47.39 -29.83 11.14
N THR A 8 46.19 -29.30 11.38
CA THR A 8 45.17 -29.20 10.34
C THR A 8 45.53 -28.11 9.32
N GLN A 9 45.00 -28.20 8.09
CA GLN A 9 45.32 -27.22 7.05
C GLN A 9 45.00 -25.77 7.47
N GLU A 10 43.96 -25.59 8.30
CA GLU A 10 43.53 -24.29 8.80
C GLU A 10 44.52 -23.72 9.82
N GLU A 11 44.95 -24.51 10.81
CA GLU A 11 45.94 -24.08 11.81
C GLU A 11 47.32 -23.77 11.19
N PHE A 12 47.71 -24.48 10.13
CA PHE A 12 48.92 -24.16 9.38
C PHE A 12 48.85 -22.78 8.71
N LEU A 13 47.68 -22.41 8.18
CA LEU A 13 47.51 -21.12 7.53
C LEU A 13 47.49 -19.98 8.55
N ASP A 14 46.82 -20.15 9.68
CA ASP A 14 46.81 -19.12 10.73
C ASP A 14 48.22 -18.82 11.25
N PHE A 15 49.06 -19.83 11.47
CA PHE A 15 50.44 -19.63 11.92
C PHE A 15 51.34 -18.95 10.86
N MET A 16 51.08 -19.21 9.58
CA MET A 16 51.82 -18.58 8.47
C MET A 16 51.43 -17.11 8.26
N PHE A 17 50.25 -16.69 8.70
CA PHE A 17 49.73 -15.33 8.53
C PHE A 17 49.75 -14.48 9.80
N GLU A 18 50.15 -15.03 10.94
CA GLU A 18 50.30 -14.29 12.20
C GLU A 18 51.31 -13.12 12.07
N ASP A 19 52.32 -13.26 11.18
CA ASP A 19 53.32 -12.21 10.87
C ASP A 19 53.12 -11.51 9.50
N LEU A 20 52.10 -11.89 8.72
CA LEU A 20 51.81 -11.34 7.40
C LEU A 20 50.31 -11.02 7.30
N GLU A 21 49.93 -9.86 7.86
CA GLU A 21 48.61 -9.27 7.67
C GLU A 21 48.29 -9.17 6.17
N LEU A 22 47.45 -10.07 5.67
CA LEU A 22 46.93 -10.04 4.31
C LEU A 22 45.47 -9.58 4.32
N PRO A 23 45.18 -8.30 4.04
CA PRO A 23 43.81 -7.75 4.02
C PRO A 23 42.89 -8.38 2.97
N ASN A 24 43.47 -9.13 2.03
CA ASN A 24 42.79 -9.56 0.81
C ASN A 24 42.12 -10.93 0.93
N LEU A 25 42.44 -11.74 1.95
CA LEU A 25 41.81 -13.06 2.15
C LEU A 25 40.43 -12.92 2.81
N VAL A 26 40.29 -12.01 3.77
CA VAL A 26 38.99 -11.62 4.39
C VAL A 26 38.02 -11.07 3.33
N LYS A 27 38.49 -10.25 2.38
CA LYS A 27 37.66 -9.72 1.28
C LYS A 27 37.13 -10.81 0.36
N ARG A 28 37.90 -11.87 0.09
CA ARG A 28 37.45 -12.99 -0.76
C ARG A 28 36.34 -13.81 -0.10
N HIS A 29 36.36 -13.97 1.22
CA HIS A 29 35.28 -14.66 1.94
C HIS A 29 33.97 -13.85 1.91
N ILE A 30 34.04 -12.52 1.87
CA ILE A 30 32.85 -11.65 1.69
C ILE A 30 32.30 -11.75 0.26
N THR A 31 33.16 -11.98 -0.75
CA THR A 31 32.75 -12.05 -2.17
C THR A 31 32.06 -13.37 -2.53
N GLY A 32 32.11 -14.39 -1.66
CA GLY A 32 31.56 -15.73 -1.92
C GLY A 32 30.16 -15.99 -1.36
N THR A 33 29.58 -15.04 -0.62
CA THR A 33 28.25 -15.19 0.01
C THR A 33 27.30 -14.08 -0.41
N ASP A 34 27.12 -13.91 -1.72
CA ASP A 34 25.89 -13.30 -2.21
C ASP A 34 24.75 -14.30 -1.94
N THR A 35 24.16 -14.21 -0.74
CA THR A 35 22.92 -14.90 -0.43
C THR A 35 21.82 -14.32 -1.31
N PHE A 36 21.65 -14.87 -2.51
CA PHE A 36 20.51 -14.55 -3.35
C PHE A 36 19.24 -15.03 -2.65
N LYS A 37 18.57 -14.12 -1.92
CA LYS A 37 17.20 -14.38 -1.48
C LYS A 37 16.32 -14.32 -2.71
N THR A 38 15.83 -15.48 -3.14
CA THR A 38 14.82 -15.56 -4.19
C THR A 38 13.54 -14.92 -3.66
N VAL A 39 13.37 -13.62 -3.91
CA VAL A 39 12.09 -12.94 -3.67
C VAL A 39 11.17 -13.25 -4.84
N ARG A 40 9.92 -13.62 -4.55
CA ARG A 40 8.94 -13.83 -5.61
C ARG A 40 8.77 -12.53 -6.41
N ALA A 41 9.08 -12.58 -7.70
CA ALA A 41 8.78 -11.52 -8.65
C ALA A 41 7.26 -11.50 -8.91
N GLY A 42 6.52 -10.78 -8.07
CA GLY A 42 5.06 -10.69 -8.22
C GLY A 42 4.45 -9.66 -7.29
N ILE A 43 3.69 -8.73 -7.86
CA ILE A 43 2.90 -7.75 -7.12
C ILE A 43 1.55 -8.40 -6.78
N SER A 44 1.28 -8.63 -5.49
CA SER A 44 -0.01 -9.14 -5.03
C SER A 44 -0.99 -8.00 -4.74
N ASN A 45 -2.27 -8.23 -5.03
CA ASN A 45 -3.36 -7.31 -4.65
C ASN A 45 -3.78 -7.47 -3.19
N ASP A 46 -3.52 -8.66 -2.62
CA ASP A 46 -3.89 -9.04 -1.25
C ASP A 46 -2.67 -9.61 -0.52
N GLY A 47 -2.61 -9.46 0.81
CA GLY A 47 -1.58 -10.05 1.67
C GLY A 47 -0.81 -9.04 2.52
N ASN A 48 0.42 -9.39 2.91
CA ASN A 48 1.27 -8.55 3.77
C ASN A 48 1.39 -7.13 3.16
N PRO A 49 1.09 -6.05 3.92
CA PRO A 49 1.15 -4.65 3.45
C PRO A 49 2.44 -4.28 2.72
N SER A 50 3.58 -4.88 3.11
CA SER A 50 4.89 -4.68 2.45
C SER A 50 4.95 -5.21 1.00
N ARG A 51 3.94 -5.96 0.55
CA ARG A 51 3.86 -6.59 -0.78
C ARG A 51 2.70 -6.07 -1.64
N ILE A 52 1.90 -5.11 -1.13
CA ILE A 52 0.77 -4.51 -1.85
C ILE A 52 1.26 -3.30 -2.64
N ASN A 53 0.92 -3.23 -3.93
CA ASN A 53 1.12 -1.99 -4.70
C ASN A 53 -0.01 -1.00 -4.38
N ILE A 54 0.27 -0.11 -3.44
CA ILE A 54 -0.66 0.90 -2.92
C ILE A 54 -1.28 1.73 -4.06
N VAL A 55 -0.50 2.12 -5.07
CA VAL A 55 -0.99 2.94 -6.19
C VAL A 55 -2.04 2.17 -7.02
N ARG A 56 -1.80 0.89 -7.31
CA ARG A 56 -2.76 0.04 -8.05
C ARG A 56 -4.03 -0.20 -7.23
N THR A 57 -3.90 -0.48 -5.94
CA THR A 57 -5.03 -0.72 -5.04
C THR A 57 -5.89 0.53 -4.88
N LEU A 58 -5.28 1.69 -4.62
CA LEU A 58 -5.96 2.97 -4.53
C LEU A 58 -6.68 3.33 -5.84
N ARG A 59 -6.05 3.12 -7.00
CA ARG A 59 -6.70 3.36 -8.30
C ARG A 59 -7.95 2.49 -8.47
N SER A 60 -7.87 1.22 -8.11
CA SER A 60 -9.00 0.30 -8.20
C SER A 60 -10.13 0.69 -7.23
N ALA A 61 -9.79 1.10 -6.00
CA ALA A 61 -10.75 1.52 -5.00
C ALA A 61 -11.45 2.82 -5.42
N HIS A 62 -10.70 3.78 -5.97
CA HIS A 62 -11.26 5.02 -6.48
C HIS A 62 -12.22 4.79 -7.66
N ALA A 63 -11.89 3.88 -8.58
CA ALA A 63 -12.78 3.52 -9.69
C ALA A 63 -14.09 2.89 -9.19
N ARG A 64 -14.00 1.97 -8.22
CA ARG A 64 -15.19 1.37 -7.56
C ARG A 64 -16.05 2.44 -6.90
N ARG A 65 -15.43 3.40 -6.21
CA ARG A 65 -16.16 4.52 -5.59
C ARG A 65 -16.90 5.37 -6.60
N ILE A 66 -16.29 5.68 -7.74
CA ILE A 66 -16.95 6.43 -8.82
C ILE A 66 -18.16 5.65 -9.36
N ALA A 67 -17.99 4.36 -9.64
CA ALA A 67 -19.07 3.52 -10.15
C ALA A 67 -20.25 3.40 -9.17
N LEU A 68 -19.96 3.13 -7.90
CA LEU A 68 -20.98 2.92 -6.86
C LEU A 68 -21.67 4.23 -6.43
N SER A 69 -20.95 5.36 -6.43
CA SER A 69 -21.52 6.66 -6.04
C SER A 69 -22.10 7.47 -7.20
N GLY A 70 -21.89 7.06 -8.46
CA GLY A 70 -22.26 7.83 -9.64
C GLY A 70 -23.75 8.18 -9.70
N GLY A 71 -24.63 7.20 -9.47
CA GLY A 71 -26.08 7.41 -9.46
C GLY A 71 -26.54 8.34 -8.34
N SER A 72 -26.09 8.11 -7.10
CA SER A 72 -26.40 8.96 -5.95
C SER A 72 -25.89 10.40 -6.13
N ARG A 73 -24.70 10.57 -6.73
CA ARG A 73 -24.15 11.90 -7.06
C ARG A 73 -24.97 12.63 -8.12
N ALA A 74 -25.50 11.92 -9.12
CA ALA A 74 -26.36 12.51 -10.12
C ALA A 74 -27.68 13.00 -9.50
N LYS A 75 -28.31 12.17 -8.67
CA LYS A 75 -29.51 12.53 -7.90
C LYS A 75 -29.26 13.72 -6.99
N LEU A 76 -28.13 13.73 -6.27
CA LEU A 76 -27.76 14.83 -5.38
C LEU A 76 -27.65 16.17 -6.14
N ARG A 77 -27.06 16.17 -7.34
CA ARG A 77 -27.00 17.39 -8.17
C ARG A 77 -28.37 17.87 -8.62
N ALA A 78 -29.25 16.94 -9.00
CA ALA A 78 -30.63 17.29 -9.39
C ALA A 78 -31.41 17.88 -8.21
N ALA A 79 -31.35 17.23 -7.04
CA ALA A 79 -32.02 17.70 -5.82
C ALA A 79 -31.51 19.07 -5.36
N LEU A 80 -30.19 19.33 -5.43
CA LEU A 80 -29.63 20.65 -5.11
C LEU A 80 -30.13 21.75 -6.07
N LYS A 81 -30.20 21.44 -7.37
CA LYS A 81 -30.72 22.39 -8.36
C LYS A 81 -32.20 22.69 -8.12
N GLU A 82 -32.98 21.68 -7.76
CA GLU A 82 -34.40 21.84 -7.44
C GLU A 82 -34.59 22.66 -6.16
N LEU A 83 -33.80 22.39 -5.12
CA LEU A 83 -33.80 23.19 -3.89
C LEU A 83 -33.48 24.66 -4.17
N GLU A 84 -32.50 24.94 -5.03
CA GLU A 84 -32.18 26.32 -5.45
C GLU A 84 -33.32 26.97 -6.24
N ARG A 85 -34.02 26.21 -7.08
CA ARG A 85 -35.20 26.70 -7.82
C ARG A 85 -36.31 27.09 -6.85
N ILE A 86 -36.70 26.18 -5.97
CA ILE A 86 -37.80 26.40 -5.01
C ILE A 86 -37.46 27.56 -4.06
N LYS A 87 -36.23 27.63 -3.53
CA LYS A 87 -35.81 28.76 -2.69
C LYS A 87 -35.88 30.13 -3.39
N ARG A 88 -35.84 30.16 -4.73
CA ARG A 88 -35.93 31.39 -5.52
C ARG A 88 -37.37 31.72 -5.92
N GLU A 89 -38.13 30.73 -6.37
CA GLU A 89 -39.46 30.93 -6.96
C GLU A 89 -40.56 30.88 -5.89
N GLU A 90 -40.40 30.05 -4.88
CA GLU A 90 -41.41 29.75 -3.85
C GLU A 90 -40.75 29.67 -2.46
N PRO A 91 -40.19 30.78 -1.93
CA PRO A 91 -39.46 30.77 -0.66
C PRO A 91 -40.32 30.37 0.54
N ASP A 92 -41.64 30.56 0.44
CA ASP A 92 -42.61 30.20 1.48
C ASP A 92 -43.00 28.71 1.46
N ASN A 93 -42.56 27.94 0.45
CA ASN A 93 -42.80 26.51 0.36
C ASN A 93 -41.84 25.72 1.27
N LEU A 94 -41.95 25.95 2.57
CA LEU A 94 -41.08 25.39 3.60
C LEU A 94 -41.17 23.85 3.68
N GLY A 95 -42.32 23.27 3.30
CA GLY A 95 -42.52 21.81 3.29
C GLY A 95 -41.61 21.13 2.27
N ASP A 96 -41.73 21.52 1.00
CA ASP A 96 -40.94 20.92 -0.08
C ASP A 96 -39.44 21.20 0.10
N ILE A 97 -39.09 22.37 0.62
CA ILE A 97 -37.70 22.71 0.98
C ILE A 97 -37.14 21.73 2.02
N GLN A 98 -37.89 21.45 3.09
CA GLN A 98 -37.46 20.52 4.14
C GLN A 98 -37.34 19.08 3.60
N GLU A 99 -38.27 18.63 2.77
CA GLU A 99 -38.21 17.30 2.16
C GLU A 99 -36.98 17.12 1.27
N LEU A 100 -36.68 18.10 0.43
CA LEU A 100 -35.48 18.12 -0.41
C LEU A 100 -34.19 18.15 0.42
N GLU A 101 -34.15 18.93 1.50
CA GLU A 101 -32.99 18.97 2.41
C GLU A 101 -32.76 17.61 3.08
N LEU A 102 -33.82 16.91 3.49
CA LEU A 102 -33.74 15.55 4.03
C LEU A 102 -33.27 14.54 2.97
N GLU A 103 -33.75 14.64 1.74
CA GLU A 103 -33.30 13.78 0.64
C GLU A 103 -31.81 14.00 0.33
N ILE A 104 -31.37 15.26 0.28
CA ILE A 104 -29.96 15.65 0.10
C ILE A 104 -29.10 15.05 1.21
N ALA A 105 -29.53 15.12 2.47
CA ALA A 105 -28.80 14.54 3.60
C ALA A 105 -28.65 13.01 3.46
N LYS A 106 -29.72 12.31 3.08
CA LYS A 106 -29.70 10.86 2.84
C LYS A 106 -28.74 10.49 1.69
N LEU A 107 -28.79 11.23 0.58
CA LEU A 107 -27.92 11.01 -0.57
C LEU A 107 -26.45 11.23 -0.23
N ARG A 108 -26.13 12.26 0.56
CA ARG A 108 -24.76 12.52 1.05
C ARG A 108 -24.26 11.37 1.92
N ALA A 109 -25.04 10.95 2.92
CA ALA A 109 -24.68 9.83 3.79
C ALA A 109 -24.44 8.53 3.00
N SER A 110 -25.25 8.27 1.97
CA SER A 110 -25.08 7.12 1.07
C SER A 110 -23.74 7.17 0.30
N ILE A 111 -23.36 8.34 -0.21
CA ILE A 111 -22.10 8.54 -0.94
C ILE A 111 -20.89 8.40 0.00
N ASP A 112 -21.00 8.88 1.23
CA ASP A 112 -19.91 8.86 2.21
C ASP A 112 -19.67 7.47 2.79
N ARG A 113 -20.70 6.61 2.81
CA ARG A 113 -20.57 5.21 3.24
C ARG A 113 -19.71 4.35 2.31
N VAL A 114 -19.44 4.80 1.08
CA VAL A 114 -18.64 4.03 0.11
C VAL A 114 -17.15 4.07 0.51
N PRO A 115 -16.54 2.94 0.91
CA PRO A 115 -15.17 2.92 1.45
C PRO A 115 -14.11 3.27 0.40
N PHE A 116 -12.99 3.83 0.85
CA PHE A 116 -11.82 4.16 0.02
C PHE A 116 -10.76 3.05 -0.04
N LEU A 117 -10.86 2.05 0.84
CA LEU A 117 -9.91 0.94 0.96
C LEU A 117 -10.71 -0.35 1.17
N VAL A 118 -10.20 -1.45 0.61
CA VAL A 118 -10.64 -2.83 0.90
C VAL A 118 -9.45 -3.54 1.50
#